data_AF-A0A952V815-F1
#
_entry.id   AF-A0A952V815-F1
#
_cell.length_a   1.000
_cell.length_b   1.000
_cell.length_c   1.000
_cell.angle_alpha   90.00
_cell.angle_beta   90.00
_cell.angle_gamma   90.00
#
_symmetry.space_group_name_H-M   'P 1'
#
loop_
_entity.id
_entity.type
_entity.pdbx_description
1 polymer ?
#
loop_
_entity_poly.entity_id
_entity_poly.type
_entity_poly.pdbx_seq_one_letter_code
_entity_poly.pdbx_strand_id
1 'polypeptide(L)'
;MPRKNWWPTSLADQLVLVQNFQNKIDGYAVPLGLTPAQVSAAQDLCDGFVTAFTFHESAKTTMQSVTQWRDEVFYGTPTGDPAGAPPVFAVAGAPAISRGVVTQLFELRDLIVAAPGYTEAIGEDLGIVGAEKADVIPELVAPDLKPSVASGYTVNLKGSMQGMTGMRVEYRRAGGDFTPVAFLTNLPGSVQISPAAPGQPESGEIRAVFIRKNAEFGNWSPNYPVTVS
;
A
#
# COMPACT_ATOMS: atom_id res chain seq x y z
N MET A 1 17.52 -3.63 9.00
CA MET A 1 17.06 -3.16 7.68
C MET A 1 15.87 -2.23 7.85
N PRO A 2 15.54 -1.32 6.90
CA PRO A 2 14.29 -0.57 6.98
C PRO A 2 13.11 -1.54 6.99
N ARG A 3 12.16 -1.36 7.90
CA ARG A 3 10.94 -2.19 8.00
C ARG A 3 9.72 -1.41 7.57
N LYS A 4 8.72 -2.11 7.05
CA LYS A 4 7.41 -1.52 6.81
C LYS A 4 6.73 -1.18 8.15
N ASN A 5 5.68 -0.36 8.12
CA ASN A 5 4.83 -0.20 9.29
C ASN A 5 4.27 -1.58 9.69
N TRP A 6 4.28 -1.90 10.98
CA TRP A 6 3.79 -3.19 11.47
C TRP A 6 2.27 -3.29 11.32
N TRP A 7 1.56 -2.17 11.46
CA TRP A 7 0.12 -2.10 11.28
C TRP A 7 -0.25 -1.94 9.78
N PRO A 8 -0.97 -2.90 9.17
CA PRO A 8 -1.38 -2.84 7.77
C PRO A 8 -2.35 -1.70 7.49
N THR A 9 -2.39 -1.24 6.24
CA THR A 9 -3.31 -0.18 5.80
C THR A 9 -4.69 -0.71 5.41
N SER A 10 -4.80 -1.97 4.99
CA SER A 10 -6.07 -2.59 4.63
C SER A 10 -6.72 -3.24 5.87
N LEU A 11 -8.05 -3.11 6.01
CA LEU A 11 -8.78 -3.72 7.14
C LEU A 11 -8.69 -5.25 7.11
N ALA A 12 -8.64 -5.87 5.92
CA ALA A 12 -8.52 -7.32 5.79
C ALA A 12 -7.17 -7.82 6.31
N ASP A 13 -6.07 -7.13 5.98
CA ASP A 13 -4.75 -7.50 6.50
C ASP A 13 -4.63 -7.20 7.99
N GLN A 14 -5.30 -6.15 8.49
CA GLN A 14 -5.40 -5.89 9.93
C GLN A 14 -6.11 -7.04 10.67
N LEU A 15 -7.20 -7.59 10.12
CA LEU A 15 -7.87 -8.77 10.69
C LEU A 15 -6.90 -9.96 10.78
N VAL A 16 -6.18 -10.25 9.70
CA VAL A 16 -5.21 -11.37 9.67
C VAL A 16 -4.12 -11.19 10.72
N LEU A 17 -3.60 -9.97 10.88
CA LEU A 17 -2.62 -9.66 11.92
C LEU A 17 -3.19 -9.88 13.32
N VAL A 18 -4.37 -9.34 13.60
CA VAL A 18 -5.02 -9.46 14.92
C VAL A 18 -5.30 -10.91 15.28
N GLN A 19 -5.78 -11.72 14.32
CA GLN A 19 -6.01 -13.16 14.53
C GLN A 19 -4.69 -13.92 14.76
N ASN A 20 -3.63 -13.61 14.02
CA ASN A 20 -2.31 -14.21 14.25
C ASN A 20 -1.80 -13.88 15.66
N PHE A 21 -1.89 -12.63 16.08
CA PHE A 21 -1.50 -12.20 17.41
C PHE A 21 -2.29 -12.93 18.50
N GLN A 22 -3.62 -12.95 18.39
CA GLN A 22 -4.53 -13.59 19.34
C GLN A 22 -4.22 -15.08 19.56
N ASN A 23 -3.93 -15.80 18.47
CA ASN A 23 -3.65 -17.24 18.51
C ASN A 23 -2.30 -17.57 19.16
N LYS A 24 -1.36 -16.61 19.22
CA LYS A 24 0.03 -16.86 19.60
C LYS A 24 0.42 -16.22 20.93
N ILE A 25 -0.27 -15.19 21.39
CA ILE A 25 0.11 -14.43 22.60
C ILE A 25 0.21 -15.30 23.86
N ASP A 26 -0.64 -16.32 23.99
CA ASP A 26 -0.61 -17.27 25.10
C ASP A 26 0.70 -18.08 25.14
N GLY A 27 1.20 -18.52 23.97
CA GLY A 27 2.46 -19.24 23.85
C GLY A 27 3.69 -18.43 24.26
N TYR A 28 3.58 -17.10 24.25
CA TYR A 28 4.64 -16.18 24.65
C TYR A 28 4.43 -15.56 26.04
N ALA A 29 3.41 -15.99 26.79
CA ALA A 29 3.12 -15.43 28.11
C ALA A 29 4.30 -15.55 29.08
N VAL A 30 4.91 -16.74 29.17
CA VAL A 30 6.08 -17.01 30.03
C VAL A 30 7.30 -16.15 29.66
N PRO A 31 7.81 -16.16 28.41
CA PRO A 31 8.96 -15.33 28.06
C PRO A 31 8.69 -13.83 28.18
N LEU A 32 7.46 -13.38 27.94
CA LEU A 32 7.10 -11.96 28.08
C LEU A 32 6.76 -11.55 29.53
N GLY A 33 6.73 -12.49 30.48
CA GLY A 33 6.36 -12.22 31.86
C GLY A 33 4.90 -11.77 32.04
N LEU A 34 4.02 -12.17 31.12
CA LEU A 34 2.60 -11.84 31.16
C LEU A 34 1.87 -12.75 32.13
N THR A 35 1.00 -12.16 32.95
CA THR A 35 0.07 -12.90 33.79
C THR A 35 -1.10 -13.47 32.97
N PRO A 36 -1.78 -14.54 33.43
CA PRO A 36 -2.96 -15.05 32.75
C PRO A 36 -4.06 -13.99 32.54
N ALA A 37 -4.20 -13.05 33.47
CA ALA A 37 -5.14 -11.94 33.35
C ALA A 37 -4.77 -10.97 32.21
N GLN A 38 -3.47 -10.70 32.01
CA GLN A 38 -3.00 -9.86 30.92
C GLN A 38 -3.16 -10.54 29.56
N VAL A 39 -2.93 -11.85 29.49
CA VAL A 39 -3.18 -12.64 28.26
C VAL A 39 -4.66 -12.62 27.91
N SER A 40 -5.54 -12.87 28.89
CA SER A 40 -6.99 -12.79 28.70
C SER A 40 -7.42 -11.40 28.21
N ALA A 41 -6.93 -10.32 28.83
CA ALA A 41 -7.27 -8.97 28.40
C ALA A 41 -6.77 -8.65 26.98
N ALA A 42 -5.61 -9.18 26.59
CA ALA A 42 -5.10 -9.08 25.23
C ALA A 42 -5.99 -9.83 24.22
N GLN A 43 -6.46 -11.02 24.58
CA GLN A 43 -7.38 -11.81 23.75
C GLN A 43 -8.75 -11.13 23.63
N ASP A 44 -9.29 -10.56 24.72
CA ASP A 44 -10.54 -9.81 24.73
C ASP A 44 -10.47 -8.58 23.80
N LEU A 45 -9.32 -7.89 23.77
CA LEU A 45 -9.08 -6.79 22.82
C LEU A 45 -9.13 -7.27 21.37
N CYS A 46 -8.46 -8.39 21.06
CA CYS A 46 -8.51 -8.98 19.73
C CYS A 46 -9.93 -9.42 19.34
N ASP A 47 -10.67 -10.03 20.25
CA ASP A 47 -12.06 -10.44 20.04
C ASP A 47 -12.97 -9.26 19.74
N GLY A 48 -12.76 -8.12 20.42
CA GLY A 48 -13.47 -6.88 20.12
C GLY A 48 -13.26 -6.40 18.67
N PHE A 49 -12.01 -6.44 18.19
CA PHE A 49 -11.69 -6.09 16.79
C PHE A 49 -12.31 -7.07 15.80
N VAL A 50 -12.10 -8.37 16.01
CA VAL A 50 -12.58 -9.44 15.11
C VAL A 50 -14.11 -9.41 15.03
N THR A 51 -14.79 -9.28 16.17
CA THR A 51 -16.26 -9.21 16.22
C THR A 51 -16.79 -8.01 15.43
N ALA A 52 -16.21 -6.83 15.61
CA ALA A 52 -16.64 -5.63 14.88
C ALA A 52 -16.43 -5.76 13.37
N PHE A 53 -15.28 -6.32 12.95
CA PHE A 53 -14.98 -6.56 11.54
C PHE A 53 -15.94 -7.58 10.92
N THR A 54 -16.09 -8.75 11.55
CA THR A 54 -16.95 -9.83 11.02
C THR A 54 -18.42 -9.40 10.97
N PHE A 55 -18.88 -8.62 11.95
CA PHE A 55 -20.23 -8.07 11.95
C PHE A 55 -20.44 -7.11 10.76
N HIS A 56 -19.48 -6.23 10.48
CA HIS A 56 -19.52 -5.34 9.33
C HIS A 56 -19.61 -6.11 8.00
N GLU A 57 -18.75 -7.11 7.80
CA GLU A 57 -18.77 -7.90 6.56
C GLU A 57 -20.04 -8.74 6.40
N SER A 58 -20.57 -9.29 7.51
CA SER A 58 -21.85 -9.98 7.52
C SER A 58 -22.99 -9.05 7.14
N ALA A 59 -23.07 -7.86 7.74
CA ALA A 59 -24.10 -6.87 7.42
C ALA A 59 -24.04 -6.43 5.96
N LYS A 60 -22.85 -6.23 5.40
CA LYS A 60 -22.65 -5.92 3.97
C LYS A 60 -23.17 -7.03 3.06
N THR A 61 -22.89 -8.28 3.41
CA THR A 61 -23.38 -9.44 2.66
C THR A 61 -24.91 -9.53 2.74
N THR A 62 -25.49 -9.36 3.93
CA THR A 62 -26.94 -9.34 4.11
C THR A 62 -27.60 -8.22 3.31
N MET A 63 -27.00 -7.02 3.24
CA MET A 63 -27.53 -5.91 2.41
C MET A 63 -27.62 -6.28 0.93
N GLN A 64 -26.67 -7.05 0.41
CA GLN A 64 -26.74 -7.56 -0.97
C GLN A 64 -27.91 -8.54 -1.12
N SER A 65 -28.09 -9.46 -0.17
CA SER A 65 -29.23 -10.38 -0.15
C SER A 65 -30.57 -9.65 -0.04
N VAL A 66 -30.67 -8.58 0.77
CA VAL A 66 -31.87 -7.75 0.87
C VAL A 66 -32.20 -7.10 -0.48
N THR A 67 -31.18 -6.64 -1.20
CA THR A 67 -31.36 -6.07 -2.54
C THR A 67 -31.88 -7.11 -3.52
N GLN A 68 -31.30 -8.31 -3.52
CA GLN A 68 -31.76 -9.42 -4.37
C GLN A 68 -33.20 -9.82 -4.04
N TRP A 69 -33.52 -9.94 -2.75
CA TRP A 69 -34.87 -10.28 -2.29
C TRP A 69 -35.90 -9.21 -2.70
N ARG A 70 -35.55 -7.92 -2.59
CA ARG A 70 -36.42 -6.83 -3.09
C ARG A 70 -36.72 -7.00 -4.58
N ASP A 71 -35.70 -7.26 -5.37
CA ASP A 71 -35.83 -7.41 -6.83
C ASP A 71 -36.65 -8.65 -7.19
N GLU A 72 -36.51 -9.75 -6.42
CA GLU A 72 -37.36 -10.94 -6.51
C GLU A 72 -38.82 -10.62 -6.19
N VAL A 73 -39.11 -9.85 -5.14
CA VAL A 73 -40.49 -9.46 -4.79
C VAL A 73 -41.11 -8.57 -5.86
N PHE A 74 -40.34 -7.67 -6.47
CA PHE A 74 -40.87 -6.69 -7.44
C PHE A 74 -40.99 -7.27 -8.85
N TYR A 75 -40.02 -8.07 -9.27
CA TYR A 75 -39.85 -8.47 -10.67
C TYR A 75 -39.63 -9.98 -10.84
N GLY A 76 -39.74 -10.76 -9.76
CA GLY A 76 -39.56 -12.20 -9.78
C GLY A 76 -40.62 -12.93 -10.60
N THR A 77 -40.25 -14.10 -11.09
CA THR A 77 -41.11 -14.99 -11.88
C THR A 77 -41.02 -16.41 -11.33
N PRO A 78 -42.12 -17.20 -11.33
CA PRO A 78 -43.43 -16.88 -11.89
C PRO A 78 -44.23 -15.84 -11.08
N THR A 79 -45.00 -14.99 -11.77
CA THR A 79 -45.83 -13.98 -11.11
C THR A 79 -46.99 -14.64 -10.36
N GLY A 80 -47.15 -14.29 -9.08
CA GLY A 80 -48.21 -14.82 -8.20
C GLY A 80 -47.72 -15.91 -7.24
N ASP A 81 -46.51 -16.43 -7.44
CA ASP A 81 -45.87 -17.33 -6.49
C ASP A 81 -45.40 -16.57 -5.24
N PRO A 82 -45.39 -17.20 -4.05
CA PRO A 82 -44.90 -16.57 -2.84
C PRO A 82 -43.39 -16.34 -2.93
N ALA A 83 -42.95 -15.10 -2.65
CA ALA A 83 -41.54 -14.79 -2.51
C ALA A 83 -40.93 -15.48 -1.28
N GLY A 84 -39.61 -15.69 -1.30
CA GLY A 84 -38.86 -16.18 -0.15
C GLY A 84 -38.98 -15.28 1.09
N ALA A 85 -38.57 -15.79 2.26
CA ALA A 85 -38.53 -14.98 3.48
C ALA A 85 -37.50 -13.84 3.36
N PRO A 86 -37.76 -12.66 3.97
CA PRO A 86 -36.81 -11.56 3.94
C PRO A 86 -35.49 -11.94 4.64
N PRO A 87 -34.33 -11.54 4.10
CA PRO A 87 -33.06 -11.72 4.78
C PRO A 87 -33.02 -10.98 6.11
N VAL A 88 -32.41 -11.59 7.13
CA VAL A 88 -32.31 -11.04 8.48
C VAL A 88 -30.85 -10.66 8.77
N PHE A 89 -30.65 -9.49 9.37
CA PHE A 89 -29.33 -9.09 9.86
C PHE A 89 -28.93 -9.96 11.04
N ALA A 90 -27.69 -10.42 11.03
CA ALA A 90 -27.10 -10.98 12.23
C ALA A 90 -27.19 -9.95 13.37
N VAL A 91 -27.33 -10.43 14.60
CA VAL A 91 -27.18 -9.61 15.79
C VAL A 91 -25.74 -9.80 16.26
N ALA A 92 -25.02 -8.70 16.50
CA ALA A 92 -23.67 -8.79 17.04
C ALA A 92 -23.73 -9.52 18.40
N GLY A 93 -22.82 -10.47 18.61
CA GLY A 93 -22.66 -11.12 19.91
C GLY A 93 -22.32 -10.09 21.00
N ALA A 94 -22.38 -10.52 22.26
CA ALA A 94 -22.26 -9.68 23.44
C ALA A 94 -20.86 -9.60 24.11
N PRO A 95 -19.69 -9.77 23.44
CA PRO A 95 -18.47 -9.41 24.14
C PRO A 95 -18.51 -7.92 24.52
N ALA A 96 -17.86 -7.56 25.61
CA ALA A 96 -17.73 -6.17 26.03
C ALA A 96 -16.81 -5.44 25.03
N ILE A 97 -17.37 -4.95 23.93
CA ILE A 97 -16.63 -4.20 22.92
C ILE A 97 -16.26 -2.83 23.51
N SER A 98 -14.98 -2.63 23.81
CA SER A 98 -14.45 -1.32 24.21
C SER A 98 -14.28 -0.41 22.98
N ARG A 99 -14.31 0.91 23.20
CA ARG A 99 -13.91 1.87 22.16
C ARG A 99 -12.39 1.98 22.14
N GLY A 100 -11.83 2.25 20.97
CA GLY A 100 -10.39 2.49 20.83
C GLY A 100 -9.53 1.23 20.82
N VAL A 101 -10.09 0.06 20.47
CA VAL A 101 -9.37 -1.22 20.41
C VAL A 101 -8.05 -1.13 19.64
N VAL A 102 -8.02 -0.39 18.51
CA VAL A 102 -6.76 -0.19 17.75
C VAL A 102 -5.73 0.56 18.59
N THR A 103 -6.10 1.64 19.26
CA THR A 103 -5.19 2.37 20.16
C THR A 103 -4.67 1.46 21.28
N GLN A 104 -5.56 0.67 21.89
CA GLN A 104 -5.20 -0.27 22.95
C GLN A 104 -4.26 -1.37 22.44
N LEU A 105 -4.41 -1.82 21.19
CA LEU A 105 -3.48 -2.77 20.55
C LEU A 105 -2.08 -2.16 20.35
N PHE A 106 -1.99 -0.87 20.01
CA PHE A 106 -0.70 -0.17 19.91
C PHE A 106 -0.03 -0.05 21.30
N GLU A 107 -0.79 0.30 22.33
CA GLU A 107 -0.30 0.36 23.72
C GLU A 107 0.17 -1.02 24.21
N LEU A 108 -0.58 -2.07 23.91
CA LEU A 108 -0.21 -3.45 24.23
C LEU A 108 1.08 -3.87 23.52
N ARG A 109 1.22 -3.51 22.24
CA ARG A 109 2.44 -3.74 21.47
C ARG A 109 3.63 -3.05 22.14
N ASP A 110 3.48 -1.80 22.58
CA ASP A 110 4.56 -1.06 23.24
C ASP A 110 4.96 -1.70 24.58
N LEU A 111 3.98 -2.21 25.33
CA LEU A 111 4.24 -2.97 26.56
C LEU A 111 5.01 -4.26 26.26
N ILE A 112 4.59 -5.04 25.26
CA ILE A 112 5.25 -6.29 24.87
C ILE A 112 6.68 -6.04 24.43
N VAL A 113 6.92 -5.00 23.62
CA VAL A 113 8.27 -4.66 23.12
C VAL A 113 9.19 -4.17 24.23
N ALA A 114 8.63 -3.58 25.30
CA ALA A 114 9.37 -3.18 26.48
C ALA A 114 9.64 -4.33 27.48
N ALA A 115 9.06 -5.52 27.27
CA ALA A 115 9.18 -6.64 28.20
C ALA A 115 10.63 -7.20 28.23
N PRO A 116 11.18 -7.56 29.40
CA PRO A 116 12.57 -8.03 29.50
C PRO A 116 12.90 -9.28 28.68
N GLY A 117 11.94 -10.17 28.45
CA GLY A 117 12.13 -11.36 27.63
C GLY A 117 11.63 -11.22 26.19
N TYR A 118 11.33 -10.00 25.75
CA TYR A 118 11.04 -9.73 24.35
C TYR A 118 12.26 -10.00 23.48
N THR A 119 12.03 -10.66 22.35
CA THR A 119 13.02 -10.81 21.29
C THR A 119 12.38 -10.43 19.97
N GLU A 120 13.21 -10.08 19.01
CA GLU A 120 12.77 -9.76 17.65
C GLU A 120 11.99 -10.92 17.00
N ALA A 121 12.44 -12.16 17.22
CA ALA A 121 11.75 -13.36 16.74
C ALA A 121 10.34 -13.51 17.33
N ILE A 122 10.15 -13.17 18.63
CA ILE A 122 8.82 -13.16 19.26
C ILE A 122 7.94 -12.09 18.59
N GLY A 123 8.49 -10.89 18.35
CA GLY A 123 7.75 -9.82 17.70
C GLY A 123 7.37 -10.13 16.26
N GLU A 124 8.24 -10.80 15.51
CA GLU A 124 7.97 -11.28 14.15
C GLU A 124 6.89 -12.36 14.14
N ASP A 125 6.94 -13.32 15.05
CA ASP A 125 5.95 -14.40 15.12
C ASP A 125 4.56 -13.90 15.55
N LEU A 126 4.52 -12.93 16.48
CA LEU A 126 3.30 -12.23 16.90
C LEU A 126 2.76 -11.27 15.82
N GLY A 127 3.54 -10.92 14.80
CA GLY A 127 3.14 -9.97 13.76
C GLY A 127 3.18 -8.49 14.20
N ILE A 128 3.85 -8.18 15.30
CA ILE A 128 4.00 -6.81 15.84
C ILE A 128 5.31 -6.14 15.40
N VAL A 129 6.04 -6.80 14.49
CA VAL A 129 7.20 -6.28 13.77
C VAL A 129 6.85 -6.21 12.29
N GLY A 130 7.01 -5.03 11.68
CA GLY A 130 6.73 -4.88 10.26
C GLY A 130 7.71 -5.66 9.41
N ALA A 131 7.22 -6.25 8.32
CA ALA A 131 8.05 -7.03 7.41
C ALA A 131 9.28 -6.23 6.96
N GLU A 132 10.40 -6.94 6.79
CA GLU A 132 11.60 -6.37 6.20
C GLU A 132 11.26 -5.75 4.84
N LYS A 133 11.62 -4.49 4.66
CA LYS A 133 11.55 -3.89 3.34
C LYS A 133 12.71 -4.48 2.56
N ALA A 134 12.40 -5.40 1.65
CA ALA A 134 13.37 -5.88 0.67
C ALA A 134 14.06 -4.67 0.05
N ASP A 135 15.40 -4.67 0.10
CA ASP A 135 16.15 -3.63 -0.57
C ASP A 135 15.86 -3.73 -2.07
N VAL A 136 15.64 -2.58 -2.69
CA VAL A 136 15.46 -2.52 -4.13
C VAL A 136 16.80 -2.88 -4.77
N ILE A 137 16.80 -3.92 -5.60
CA ILE A 137 17.97 -4.37 -6.35
C ILE A 137 18.16 -3.41 -7.54
N PRO A 138 19.27 -2.65 -7.61
CA PRO A 138 19.50 -1.65 -8.67
C PRO A 138 19.30 -2.23 -10.07
N GLU A 139 19.79 -3.44 -10.31
CA GLU A 139 19.80 -4.10 -11.61
C GLU A 139 18.39 -4.44 -12.12
N LEU A 140 17.38 -4.41 -11.24
CA LEU A 140 15.99 -4.72 -11.58
C LEU A 140 15.12 -3.48 -11.75
N VAL A 141 15.66 -2.28 -11.57
CA VAL A 141 14.89 -1.04 -11.65
C VAL A 141 15.45 -0.08 -12.69
N ALA A 142 14.53 0.52 -13.44
CA ALA A 142 14.79 1.60 -14.40
C ALA A 142 13.56 2.50 -14.48
N PRO A 143 13.70 3.81 -14.75
CA PRO A 143 12.55 4.67 -15.01
C PRO A 143 11.78 4.18 -16.24
N ASP A 144 10.45 4.00 -16.10
CA ASP A 144 9.56 3.83 -17.24
C ASP A 144 9.03 5.20 -17.64
N LEU A 145 9.39 5.67 -18.84
CA LEU A 145 8.99 6.98 -19.35
C LEU A 145 8.09 6.85 -20.57
N LYS A 146 7.12 7.77 -20.65
CA LYS A 146 6.22 7.98 -21.78
C LYS A 146 6.28 9.46 -22.15
N PRO A 147 7.29 9.87 -22.96
CA PRO A 147 7.43 11.25 -23.38
C PRO A 147 6.33 11.65 -24.37
N SER A 148 5.89 12.90 -24.26
CA SER A 148 5.02 13.56 -25.24
C SER A 148 5.48 14.99 -25.43
N VAL A 149 5.67 15.41 -26.68
CA VAL A 149 6.14 16.76 -27.02
C VAL A 149 5.02 17.78 -26.85
N ALA A 150 5.36 18.93 -26.28
CA ALA A 150 4.54 20.12 -26.20
C ALA A 150 5.26 21.30 -26.90
N SER A 151 4.54 22.39 -27.13
CA SER A 151 5.11 23.59 -27.75
C SER A 151 6.16 24.27 -26.87
N GLY A 152 7.05 25.03 -27.49
CA GLY A 152 8.07 25.79 -26.77
C GLY A 152 9.20 24.89 -26.28
N TYR A 153 9.58 23.91 -27.10
CA TYR A 153 10.67 22.98 -26.81
C TYR A 153 10.50 22.17 -25.52
N THR A 154 9.24 21.90 -25.14
CA THR A 154 8.93 21.20 -23.89
C THR A 154 8.59 19.74 -24.16
N VAL A 155 9.10 18.84 -23.33
CA VAL A 155 8.70 17.43 -23.30
C VAL A 155 8.02 17.13 -21.97
N ASN A 156 6.77 16.70 -22.05
CA ASN A 156 6.05 16.17 -20.90
C ASN A 156 6.41 14.70 -20.72
N LEU A 157 6.72 14.31 -19.50
CA LEU A 157 7.08 12.95 -19.11
C LEU A 157 5.97 12.40 -18.22
N LYS A 158 5.37 11.29 -18.65
CA LYS A 158 4.54 10.41 -17.82
C LYS A 158 5.28 9.10 -17.60
N GLY A 159 4.77 8.26 -16.69
CA GLY A 159 5.33 6.92 -16.47
C GLY A 159 5.36 6.53 -14.99
N SER A 160 6.33 5.71 -14.62
CA SER A 160 6.46 5.17 -13.26
C SER A 160 7.85 5.44 -12.69
N MET A 161 7.87 5.97 -11.47
CA MET A 161 9.10 6.12 -10.68
C MET A 161 9.44 4.87 -9.86
N GLN A 162 8.64 3.79 -9.94
CA GLN A 162 8.85 2.53 -9.22
C GLN A 162 9.14 2.70 -7.70
N GLY A 163 8.52 3.70 -7.07
CA GLY A 163 8.72 4.02 -5.66
C GLY A 163 10.02 4.76 -5.31
N MET A 164 10.79 5.20 -6.31
CA MET A 164 11.94 6.08 -6.14
C MET A 164 11.52 7.55 -6.01
N THR A 165 12.32 8.34 -5.30
CA THR A 165 12.00 9.73 -4.95
C THR A 165 12.66 10.77 -5.83
N GLY A 166 13.53 10.36 -6.76
CA GLY A 166 14.23 11.26 -7.67
C GLY A 166 14.73 10.54 -8.91
N MET A 167 14.73 11.25 -10.03
CA MET A 167 15.38 10.83 -11.27
C MET A 167 16.10 12.00 -11.92
N ARG A 168 17.21 11.72 -12.59
CA ARG A 168 17.87 12.67 -13.49
C ARG A 168 17.44 12.35 -14.91
N VAL A 169 16.98 13.36 -15.63
CA VAL A 169 16.62 13.28 -17.04
C VAL A 169 17.74 13.88 -17.86
N GLU A 170 18.16 13.15 -18.88
CA GLU A 170 19.17 13.59 -19.84
C GLU A 170 18.58 13.64 -21.24
N TYR A 171 19.08 14.60 -22.02
CA TYR A 171 18.76 14.76 -23.43
C TYR A 171 20.06 14.75 -24.23
N ARG A 172 20.04 14.05 -25.36
CA ARG A 172 21.05 14.22 -26.41
C ARG A 172 20.40 14.66 -27.70
N ARG A 173 21.09 15.52 -28.44
CA ARG A 173 20.78 15.82 -29.83
C ARG A 173 21.22 14.66 -30.72
N ALA A 174 20.66 14.55 -31.92
CA ALA A 174 21.10 13.56 -32.89
C ALA A 174 22.63 13.63 -33.11
N GLY A 175 23.35 12.55 -32.77
CA GLY A 175 24.81 12.46 -32.89
C GLY A 175 25.63 13.19 -31.80
N GLY A 176 25.00 13.76 -30.78
CA GLY A 176 25.67 14.41 -29.65
C GLY A 176 25.69 13.57 -28.37
N ASP A 177 26.25 14.15 -27.31
CA ASP A 177 26.31 13.54 -25.98
C ASP A 177 25.06 13.81 -25.14
N PHE A 178 24.77 12.91 -24.21
CA PHE A 178 23.71 13.11 -23.22
C PHE A 178 24.12 14.15 -22.19
N THR A 179 23.22 15.11 -21.94
CA THR A 179 23.42 16.17 -20.95
C THR A 179 22.21 16.24 -20.01
N PRO A 180 22.41 16.48 -18.70
CA PRO A 180 21.30 16.67 -17.76
C PRO A 180 20.44 17.87 -18.15
N VAL A 181 19.13 17.65 -18.23
CA VAL A 181 18.14 18.70 -18.56
C VAL A 181 17.11 18.91 -17.47
N ALA A 182 16.89 17.92 -16.61
CA ALA A 182 16.01 18.07 -15.46
C ALA A 182 16.35 17.07 -14.34
N PHE A 183 15.89 17.42 -13.14
CA PHE A 183 15.78 16.52 -12.00
C PHE A 183 14.32 16.51 -11.56
N LEU A 184 13.67 15.34 -11.61
CA LEU A 184 12.25 15.19 -11.29
C LEU A 184 12.08 14.34 -10.04
N THR A 185 11.23 14.80 -9.12
CA THR A 185 10.85 14.08 -7.88
C THR A 185 9.45 13.46 -7.96
N ASN A 186 8.70 13.74 -9.03
CA ASN A 186 7.40 13.15 -9.28
C ASN A 186 7.09 13.13 -10.79
N LEU A 187 6.14 12.28 -11.20
CA LEU A 187 5.53 12.28 -12.53
C LEU A 187 4.00 12.43 -12.39
N PRO A 188 3.31 13.10 -13.33
CA PRO A 188 3.83 13.72 -14.55
C PRO A 188 4.71 14.95 -14.28
N GLY A 189 5.72 15.14 -15.12
CA GLY A 189 6.62 16.30 -15.08
C GLY A 189 6.89 16.85 -16.49
N SER A 190 7.47 18.04 -16.56
CA SER A 190 7.81 18.69 -17.84
C SER A 190 9.28 19.10 -17.84
N VAL A 191 9.92 18.96 -18.99
CA VAL A 191 11.32 19.31 -19.21
C VAL A 191 11.40 20.26 -20.39
N GLN A 192 12.03 21.41 -20.20
CA GLN A 192 12.26 22.37 -21.28
C GLN A 192 13.65 22.15 -21.86
N ILE A 193 13.73 21.96 -23.18
CA ILE A 193 14.97 21.78 -23.92
C ILE A 193 15.38 23.12 -24.50
N SER A 194 16.66 23.49 -24.35
CA SER A 194 17.22 24.66 -25.03
C SER A 194 17.65 24.27 -26.45
N PRO A 195 17.01 24.79 -27.51
CA PRO A 195 17.35 24.42 -28.89
C PRO A 195 18.70 24.99 -29.31
N ALA A 196 19.40 24.31 -30.22
CA ALA A 196 20.62 24.85 -30.82
C ALA A 196 20.34 26.01 -31.79
N ALA A 197 19.23 25.94 -32.54
CA ALA A 197 18.78 26.97 -33.46
C ALA A 197 17.34 27.38 -33.13
N PRO A 198 17.10 28.63 -32.68
CA PRO A 198 15.76 29.09 -32.34
C PRO A 198 14.78 29.01 -33.53
N GLY A 199 13.57 28.50 -33.29
CA GLY A 199 12.49 28.41 -34.28
C GLY A 199 12.61 27.22 -35.24
N GLN A 200 13.62 26.35 -35.10
CA GLN A 200 13.75 25.11 -35.87
C GLN A 200 13.40 23.89 -35.01
N PRO A 201 12.69 22.90 -35.57
CA PRO A 201 12.52 21.61 -34.92
C PRO A 201 13.86 20.91 -34.68
N GLU A 202 14.05 20.33 -33.51
CA GLU A 202 15.27 19.60 -33.13
C GLU A 202 14.93 18.16 -32.72
N SER A 203 15.53 17.19 -33.40
CA SER A 203 15.39 15.77 -33.08
C SER A 203 16.50 15.32 -32.13
N GLY A 204 16.12 14.53 -31.13
CA GLY A 204 17.06 13.96 -30.17
C GLY A 204 16.44 12.78 -29.41
N GLU A 205 17.10 12.40 -28.33
CA GLU A 205 16.66 11.31 -27.47
C GLU A 205 16.69 11.73 -26.01
N ILE A 206 15.71 11.25 -25.25
CA ILE A 206 15.64 11.40 -23.80
C ILE A 206 15.87 10.04 -23.13
N ARG A 207 16.60 10.06 -22.02
CA ARG A 207 16.68 8.93 -21.08
C ARG A 207 16.67 9.45 -19.65
N ALA A 208 16.40 8.58 -18.69
CA ALA A 208 16.54 8.91 -17.28
C ALA A 208 17.17 7.78 -16.47
N VAL A 209 17.68 8.12 -15.30
CA VAL A 209 18.17 7.20 -14.27
C VAL A 209 17.65 7.65 -12.91
N PHE A 210 17.35 6.71 -12.01
CA PHE A 210 16.98 7.08 -10.65
C PHE A 210 18.17 7.64 -9.89
N ILE A 211 17.90 8.53 -8.94
CA ILE A 211 18.90 9.11 -8.05
C ILE A 211 18.51 8.77 -6.61
N ARG A 212 19.41 8.10 -5.90
CA ARG A 212 19.26 7.75 -4.48
C ARG A 212 20.50 8.22 -3.73
N LYS A 213 20.30 9.02 -2.67
CA LYS A 213 21.40 9.62 -1.88
C LYS A 213 22.46 10.32 -2.74
N ASN A 214 22.02 11.11 -3.72
CA ASN A 214 22.88 11.85 -4.67
C ASN A 214 23.77 10.98 -5.57
N ALA A 215 23.48 9.68 -5.70
CA ALA A 215 24.15 8.78 -6.64
C ALA A 215 23.13 8.17 -7.61
N GLU A 216 23.62 7.76 -8.79
CA GLU A 216 22.84 6.98 -9.75
C GLU A 216 22.42 5.65 -9.13
N PHE A 217 21.17 5.27 -9.37
CA PHE A 217 20.59 4.07 -8.81
C PHE A 217 19.81 3.31 -9.88
N GLY A 218 20.24 2.09 -10.12
CA GLY A 218 19.67 1.19 -11.12
C GLY A 218 20.06 1.53 -12.55
N ASN A 219 19.28 0.99 -13.49
CA ASN A 219 19.57 1.09 -14.91
C ASN A 219 19.00 2.36 -15.52
N TRP A 220 19.61 2.78 -16.63
CA TRP A 220 19.03 3.77 -17.51
C TRP A 220 17.72 3.26 -18.11
N SER A 221 16.75 4.15 -18.27
CA SER A 221 15.59 3.90 -19.12
C SER A 221 16.06 3.62 -20.57
N PRO A 222 15.20 3.03 -21.41
CA PRO A 222 15.39 3.09 -22.86
C PRO A 222 15.62 4.53 -23.32
N ASN A 223 16.28 4.68 -24.47
CA ASN A 223 16.37 5.97 -25.14
C ASN A 223 15.07 6.20 -25.92
N TYR A 224 14.38 7.28 -25.61
CA TYR A 224 13.13 7.64 -26.26
C TYR A 224 13.36 8.77 -27.26
N PRO A 225 13.11 8.55 -28.58
CA PRO A 225 13.26 9.60 -29.57
C PRO A 225 12.17 10.67 -29.38
N VAL A 226 12.57 11.94 -29.49
CA VAL A 226 11.68 13.10 -29.41
C VAL A 226 12.10 14.15 -30.44
N THR A 227 11.12 14.84 -31.02
CA THR A 227 11.35 16.00 -31.89
C THR A 227 10.67 17.20 -31.27
N VAL A 228 11.45 18.15 -30.77
CA VAL A 228 10.96 19.33 -30.05
C VAL A 228 10.85 20.54 -30.98
N SER A 229 9.87 21.41 -30.73
CA SER A 229 9.58 22.64 -31.50
C SER A 229 8.97 23.73 -30.65
#